data_AF-A0A200PN35-F1
#
_entry.id   AF-A0A200PN35-F1
#
_cell.length_a   1.000
_cell.length_b   1.000
_cell.length_c   1.000
_cell.angle_alpha   90.00
_cell.angle_beta   90.00
_cell.angle_gamma   90.00
#
_symmetry.space_group_name_H-M   'P 1'
#
loop_
_entity.id
_entity.type
_entity.pdbx_description
1 polymer ?
#
loop_
_entity_poly.entity_id
_entity_poly.type
_entity_poly.pdbx_seq_one_letter_code
_entity_poly.pdbx_strand_id
1 'polypeptide(L)'
;MKLKDMPSFIKTTDPNDILLNFMGNEAQNCLKASTIIFNTFHDLEHEVLDAISSIFPRNIYTIGALSMILGRDLPESQLKSTRSSLWKEDSKCL
;
A
#
# COMPACT_ATOMS: atom_id res chain seq x y z
N MET A 1 -8.09 3.84 -15.23
CA MET A 1 -7.84 2.43 -14.86
C MET A 1 -8.49 1.52 -15.91
N LYS A 2 -7.80 0.50 -16.43
CA LYS A 2 -8.36 -0.48 -17.38
C LYS A 2 -8.46 -1.85 -16.69
N LEU A 3 -9.38 -2.71 -17.14
CA LEU A 3 -9.54 -4.05 -16.55
C LEU A 3 -8.24 -4.87 -16.59
N LYS A 4 -7.41 -4.70 -17.62
CA LYS A 4 -6.11 -5.38 -17.74
C LYS A 4 -5.11 -5.01 -16.63
N ASP A 5 -5.26 -3.85 -16.01
CA ASP A 5 -4.38 -3.36 -14.94
C ASP A 5 -4.76 -4.00 -13.58
N MET A 6 -5.92 -4.68 -13.50
CA MET A 6 -6.37 -5.37 -12.30
C MET A 6 -5.71 -6.75 -12.14
N PRO A 7 -5.43 -7.16 -10.88
CA PRO A 7 -5.00 -8.52 -10.57
C PRO A 7 -5.93 -9.58 -11.15
N SER A 8 -5.40 -10.77 -11.45
CA SER A 8 -6.18 -11.88 -12.02
C SER A 8 -7.41 -12.25 -11.19
N PHE A 9 -7.30 -12.21 -9.87
CA PHE A 9 -8.38 -12.58 -8.96
C PHE A 9 -9.58 -11.63 -8.98
N ILE A 10 -9.40 -10.38 -9.42
CA ILE A 10 -10.52 -9.43 -9.61
C ILE A 10 -11.30 -9.74 -10.89
N LYS A 11 -10.67 -10.42 -11.86
CA LYS A 11 -11.24 -10.68 -13.20
C LYS A 11 -12.02 -11.99 -13.29
N THR A 12 -12.30 -12.61 -12.15
CA THR A 12 -13.08 -13.85 -12.06
C THR A 12 -14.57 -13.58 -12.26
N THR A 13 -15.31 -14.56 -12.79
CA THR A 13 -16.78 -14.54 -12.87
C THR A 13 -17.42 -15.46 -11.83
N ASP A 14 -16.61 -16.17 -11.04
CA ASP A 14 -17.08 -17.02 -9.97
C ASP A 14 -17.41 -16.16 -8.74
N PRO A 15 -18.69 -16.06 -8.30
CA PRO A 15 -19.04 -15.32 -7.10
C PRO A 15 -18.45 -15.94 -5.82
N ASN A 16 -18.00 -17.20 -5.87
CA ASN A 16 -17.37 -17.89 -4.74
C ASN A 16 -15.84 -17.91 -4.83
N ASP A 17 -15.24 -17.10 -5.71
CA ASP A 17 -13.78 -17.01 -5.81
C ASP A 17 -13.18 -16.63 -4.45
N ILE A 18 -12.29 -17.51 -3.97
CA ILE A 18 -11.75 -17.43 -2.61
C ILE A 18 -10.95 -16.15 -2.42
N LEU A 19 -10.13 -15.76 -3.40
CA LEU A 19 -9.22 -14.63 -3.25
C LEU A 19 -9.95 -13.30 -3.43
N LEU A 20 -10.93 -13.21 -4.33
CA LEU A 20 -11.82 -12.05 -4.43
C LEU A 20 -12.57 -11.82 -3.12
N ASN A 21 -13.21 -12.85 -2.57
CA ASN A 21 -13.99 -12.76 -1.35
C ASN A 21 -13.11 -12.44 -0.13
N PHE A 22 -11.94 -13.08 -0.04
CA PHE A 22 -10.97 -12.80 1.02
C PHE A 22 -10.50 -11.34 0.98
N MET A 23 -10.02 -10.85 -0.16
CA MET A 23 -9.53 -9.48 -0.29
C MET A 23 -10.62 -8.43 -0.06
N GLY A 24 -11.86 -8.71 -0.50
CA GLY A 24 -13.02 -7.86 -0.23
C GLY A 24 -13.32 -7.76 1.26
N ASN A 25 -13.32 -8.91 1.97
CA ASN A 25 -13.52 -8.94 3.42
C ASN A 25 -12.41 -8.22 4.19
N GLU A 26 -11.15 -8.42 3.78
CA GLU A 26 -10.02 -7.74 4.42
C GLU A 26 -10.06 -6.23 4.20
N ALA A 27 -10.46 -5.76 3.01
CA ALA A 27 -10.69 -4.34 2.77
C ALA A 27 -11.75 -3.75 3.71
N GLN A 28 -12.86 -4.49 3.94
CA GLN A 28 -13.88 -4.07 4.92
C GLN A 28 -13.38 -4.14 6.37
N ASN A 29 -12.55 -5.12 6.71
CA ASN A 29 -11.94 -5.24 8.03
C ASN A 29 -10.97 -4.08 8.31
N CYS A 30 -10.19 -3.63 7.33
CA CYS A 30 -9.33 -2.46 7.45
C CYS A 30 -10.11 -1.20 7.85
N LEU A 31 -11.34 -1.01 7.37
CA LEU A 31 -12.18 0.13 7.74
C LEU A 31 -12.68 0.10 9.20
N LYS A 32 -12.51 -1.02 9.90
CA LYS A 32 -12.78 -1.14 11.34
C LYS A 32 -11.59 -0.72 12.21
N ALA A 33 -10.40 -0.52 11.62
CA ALA A 33 -9.24 -0.07 12.35
C ALA A 33 -9.43 1.36 12.89
N SER A 34 -8.70 1.70 13.94
CA SER A 34 -8.64 3.08 14.45
C SER A 34 -7.87 4.01 13.50
N THR A 35 -6.92 3.43 12.76
CA THR A 35 -5.96 4.14 11.94
C THR A 35 -5.52 3.27 10.77
N ILE A 36 -5.26 3.89 9.60
CA ILE A 36 -4.63 3.22 8.45
C ILE A 36 -3.28 3.90 8.16
N ILE A 37 -2.26 3.08 7.89
CA ILE A 37 -0.91 3.53 7.54
C ILE A 37 -0.63 3.13 6.10
N PHE A 38 -0.26 4.10 5.27
CA PHE A 38 0.21 3.88 3.91
C PHE A 38 1.70 4.20 3.79
N ASN A 39 2.45 3.31 3.14
CA ASN A 39 3.81 3.60 2.69
C ASN A 39 3.77 4.41 1.37
N THR A 40 3.25 5.63 1.47
CA THR A 40 3.17 6.62 0.39
C THR A 40 3.34 8.02 0.98
N PHE A 41 3.30 9.07 0.17
CA PHE A 41 3.27 10.46 0.61
C PHE A 41 2.29 11.28 -0.25
N HIS A 42 1.81 12.38 0.32
CA HIS A 42 0.71 13.16 -0.27
C HIS A 42 0.98 13.62 -1.69
N ASP A 43 2.15 14.20 -1.97
CA ASP A 43 2.49 14.71 -3.30
C ASP A 43 2.49 13.62 -4.40
N LEU A 44 2.66 12.35 -4.03
CA LEU A 44 2.62 11.23 -4.97
C LEU A 44 1.19 10.77 -5.28
N GLU A 45 0.32 10.68 -4.27
CA GLU A 45 -0.99 10.00 -4.38
C GLU A 45 -2.16 10.79 -3.76
N HIS A 46 -2.12 12.12 -3.74
CA HIS A 46 -3.15 12.97 -3.12
C HIS A 46 -4.59 12.61 -3.53
N GLU A 47 -4.87 12.40 -4.82
CA GLU A 47 -6.21 12.04 -5.29
C GLU A 47 -6.73 10.73 -4.67
N VAL A 48 -5.85 9.74 -4.50
CA VAL A 48 -6.19 8.44 -3.91
C VAL A 48 -6.40 8.59 -2.41
N LEU A 49 -5.54 9.36 -1.74
CA LEU A 49 -5.65 9.61 -0.31
C LEU A 49 -6.94 10.35 0.04
N ASP A 50 -7.32 11.34 -0.76
CA ASP A 50 -8.58 12.08 -0.60
C ASP A 50 -9.80 11.17 -0.78
N ALA A 51 -9.76 10.31 -1.80
CA ALA A 51 -10.81 9.32 -2.02
C ALA A 51 -10.93 8.34 -0.84
N ILE A 52 -9.82 7.84 -0.31
CA ILE A 52 -9.82 6.94 0.86
C ILE A 52 -10.30 7.66 2.12
N SER A 53 -9.87 8.91 2.33
CA SER A 53 -10.30 9.75 3.44
C SER A 53 -11.82 9.96 3.46
N SER A 54 -12.45 10.06 2.28
CA SER A 54 -13.92 10.13 2.18
C SER A 54 -14.64 8.85 2.64
N ILE A 55 -14.01 7.69 2.52
CA ILE A 55 -14.55 6.38 2.92
C ILE A 55 -14.20 6.08 4.39
N PHE A 56 -13.01 6.48 4.82
CA PHE A 56 -12.47 6.26 6.16
C PHE A 56 -12.16 7.62 6.82
N PRO A 57 -13.14 8.25 7.47
CA PRO A 57 -12.99 9.61 8.03
C PRO A 57 -12.14 9.66 9.31
N ARG A 58 -11.50 8.54 9.71
CA ARG A 58 -10.58 8.49 10.85
C ARG A 58 -9.14 8.76 10.37
N ASN A 59 -8.16 8.49 11.23
CA ASN A 59 -6.77 8.88 10.99
C ASN A 59 -6.12 8.02 9.88
N ILE A 60 -5.60 8.69 8.85
CA ILE A 60 -4.75 8.10 7.82
C ILE A 60 -3.36 8.71 7.93
N TYR A 61 -2.32 7.88 7.99
CA TYR A 61 -0.93 8.32 8.01
C TYR A 61 -0.19 7.85 6.76
N THR A 62 0.47 8.79 6.10
CA THR A 62 1.35 8.52 4.97
C THR A 62 2.79 8.62 5.44
N ILE A 63 3.45 7.47 5.63
CA ILE A 63 4.81 7.38 6.20
C ILE A 63 5.88 7.06 5.15
N GLY A 64 5.54 7.16 3.88
CA GLY A 64 6.39 6.77 2.77
C GLY A 64 7.23 7.91 2.19
N ALA A 65 8.19 7.60 1.32
CA ALA A 65 8.63 6.23 1.00
C ALA A 65 9.56 5.69 2.09
N LEU A 66 9.25 4.52 2.65
CA LEU A 66 10.08 3.88 3.69
C LEU A 66 11.54 3.70 3.25
N SER A 67 11.80 3.42 1.97
CA SER A 67 13.16 3.36 1.43
C SER A 67 13.94 4.67 1.59
N MET A 68 13.30 5.82 1.39
CA MET A 68 13.92 7.13 1.53
C MET A 68 14.23 7.45 2.99
N ILE A 69 13.30 7.13 3.90
CA ILE A 69 13.47 7.35 5.35
C ILE A 69 14.64 6.49 5.87
N LEU A 70 14.65 5.21 5.52
CA LEU A 70 15.73 4.30 5.92
C LEU A 70 17.09 4.78 5.40
N GLY A 71 17.18 5.25 4.16
CA GLY A 71 18.45 5.72 3.59
C GLY A 71 18.98 7.07 4.14
N ARG A 72 18.12 7.91 4.73
CA ARG A 72 18.50 9.23 5.25
C ARG A 72 18.73 9.24 6.77
N ASP A 73 17.87 8.55 7.51
CA ASP A 73 17.73 8.76 8.95
C ASP A 73 18.36 7.63 9.79
N LEU A 74 18.71 6.49 9.19
CA LEU A 74 19.34 5.37 9.90
C LEU A 74 20.80 5.16 9.47
N PRO A 75 21.71 4.84 10.41
CA PRO A 75 23.07 4.42 10.08
C PRO A 75 23.06 3.13 9.26
N GLU A 76 23.93 3.01 8.26
CA GLU A 76 24.10 1.79 7.46
C GLU A 76 24.29 0.52 8.30
N SER A 77 24.93 0.64 9.47
CA SER A 77 25.14 -0.47 10.40
C SER A 77 23.83 -1.09 10.92
N GLN A 78 22.76 -0.31 11.03
CA GLN A 78 21.42 -0.79 11.44
C GLN A 78 20.59 -1.27 10.25
N LEU A 79 20.90 -0.83 9.03
CA LEU A 79 20.18 -1.18 7.80
C LEU A 79 20.63 -2.49 7.17
N LYS A 80 21.82 -3.01 7.53
CA LYS A 80 22.38 -4.25 6.94
C LYS A 80 21.45 -5.47 7.02
N SER A 81 20.53 -5.51 7.98
CA SER A 81 19.55 -6.59 8.13
C SER A 81 18.12 -6.23 7.70
N THR A 82 17.83 -4.97 7.38
CA THR A 82 16.45 -4.48 7.20
C THR A 82 16.31 -3.80 5.84
N ARG A 83 15.57 -4.44 4.92
CA ARG A 83 15.20 -3.85 3.63
C ARG A 83 13.75 -3.37 3.68
N SER A 84 13.45 -2.26 3.03
CA SER A 84 12.08 -1.75 2.84
C SER A 84 11.26 -2.60 1.86
N SER A 85 11.92 -3.39 1.01
CA SER A 85 11.32 -4.22 -0.02
C SER A 85 11.83 -5.66 0.05
N LEU A 86 10.92 -6.60 -0.20
CA LEU A 86 11.25 -8.01 -0.42
C LEU A 86 11.82 -8.25 -1.83
N TRP A 87 11.64 -7.29 -2.74
CA TRP A 87 12.15 -7.36 -4.11
C TRP A 87 13.55 -6.76 -4.22
N LYS A 88 14.30 -7.19 -5.22
CA LYS A 88 15.56 -6.54 -5.59
C LYS A 88 15.25 -5.16 -6.14
N GLU A 89 15.87 -4.12 -5.56
CA GLU A 89 15.72 -2.76 -6.05
C GLU A 89 16.27 -2.63 -7.48
N ASP A 90 15.53 -1.90 -8.32
CA ASP A 90 15.98 -1.52 -9.65
C ASP A 90 16.66 -0.16 -9.59
N SER A 91 17.98 -0.15 -9.74
CA SER A 91 18.79 1.07 -9.73
C SER A 91 18.56 1.97 -10.94
N LYS A 92 17.74 1.56 -11.91
CA LYS A 92 17.36 2.37 -13.08
C LYS A 92 16.09 3.18 -12.85
N CYS A 93 15.33 2.91 -11.80
CA CYS A 93 14.15 3.70 -11.45
C CYS A 93 14.52 4.84 -10.50
N LEU A 94 14.14 6.06 -10.89
CA LEU A 94 14.03 7.28 -10.08
C LEU A 94 12.74 8.00 -10.49
#